data_AF-A0A8C9VXB1-F1
#
_entry.id   AF-A0A8C9VXB1-F1
#
_cell.length_a   1.000
_cell.length_b   1.000
_cell.length_c   1.000
_cell.angle_alpha   90.00
_cell.angle_beta   90.00
_cell.angle_gamma   90.00
#
_symmetry.space_group_name_H-M   'P 1'
#
loop_
_entity.id
_entity.type
_entity.pdbx_description
1 polymer ?
#
loop_
_entity_poly.entity_id
_entity_poly.type
_entity_poly.pdbx_seq_one_letter_code
_entity_poly.pdbx_strand_id
1 'polypeptide(L)'
;QSVWTEHKSVDGKTYYYNTETKQSTWEKPDDLKSPAEQLLSKCPWKEYKSDTGKPYYYNSQTKESRWTKPKELEDLEELVKKVYKWNTKEEAKQAFKELLKEKVLTSILLVTDGQTFIALPKLSEKKQAFNAYKVQTEKEEKEEARIKYKESKETFQRFLENHEKMTSTTRYKKAEQMFGELEVWTTVPERDRLEIYEDVLFYLAKKEKEQAKHLRKRNWEALKNILDNMANVTYRTTWSEAQQYLLDNPTFAEDEELQNMDKEDALICFEEHIRALEKEEEEEKQKSLLRERRRQRKNREAFQKFLDELHDHGQLHSMSSWMEMYPTISSDIRFSNMLGQIGSTPLDLFKFYVEDLKARYHDEKRIIKDILKDKGFNVEVNTGFEDFGSVISSDKRATTLDAGNIKLAFNSLLEKAEAREREREKEEARKMKRKEAAFKSMLKQATPPLEPNSTWEGVRERFLKEPAFEDITLESERKRIFKDFIHVLEHECQHHHSKNKKHSKKSKKHHRKRSRSRSVSPVQNCGMLQFSLHNHLSSAITCSALSLLFQYAYSFSGGWDTSGSELSEGELEKRRRTLLEQLDAP
;
A
#
# COMPACT_ATOMS: atom_id res chain seq x y z
N GLN A 1 45.06 -15.11 -83.96
CA GLN A 1 45.99 -16.19 -84.35
C GLN A 1 47.17 -15.54 -85.04
N SER A 2 48.42 -15.87 -84.65
CA SER A 2 49.62 -15.29 -85.28
C SER A 2 49.77 -15.83 -86.71
N VAL A 3 50.15 -14.96 -87.64
CA VAL A 3 50.28 -15.26 -89.09
C VAL A 3 51.52 -16.14 -89.38
N TRP A 4 52.47 -16.17 -88.45
CA TRP A 4 53.69 -16.97 -88.53
C TRP A 4 53.54 -18.32 -87.82
N THR A 5 54.09 -19.37 -88.40
CA THR A 5 54.07 -20.75 -87.88
C THR A 5 55.48 -21.33 -87.82
N GLU A 6 55.80 -22.12 -86.79
CA GLU A 6 57.11 -22.75 -86.61
C GLU A 6 57.14 -24.13 -87.30
N HIS A 7 58.15 -24.36 -88.14
CA HIS A 7 58.39 -25.62 -88.87
C HIS A 7 59.83 -26.10 -88.68
N LYS A 8 60.08 -27.39 -88.89
CA LYS A 8 61.43 -27.97 -88.84
C LYS A 8 61.83 -28.51 -90.20
N SER A 9 63.02 -28.14 -90.66
CA SER A 9 63.64 -28.71 -91.85
C SER A 9 64.04 -30.17 -91.62
N VAL A 10 64.29 -30.89 -92.70
CA VAL A 10 64.74 -32.29 -92.72
C VAL A 10 66.06 -32.48 -91.96
N ASP A 11 66.90 -31.44 -91.91
CA ASP A 11 68.16 -31.40 -91.15
C ASP A 11 67.97 -31.03 -89.66
N GLY A 12 66.71 -30.94 -89.19
CA GLY A 12 66.36 -30.60 -87.81
C GLY A 12 66.48 -29.10 -87.46
N LYS A 13 66.85 -28.23 -88.40
CA LYS A 13 66.87 -26.78 -88.20
C LYS A 13 65.46 -26.19 -88.26
N THR A 14 65.10 -25.39 -87.27
CA THR A 14 63.79 -24.69 -87.20
C THR A 14 63.76 -23.50 -88.16
N TYR A 15 62.69 -23.37 -88.93
CA TYR A 15 62.37 -22.19 -89.74
C TYR A 15 60.92 -21.74 -89.50
N TYR A 16 60.65 -20.46 -89.69
CA TYR A 16 59.35 -19.85 -89.48
C TYR A 16 58.72 -19.52 -90.83
N TYR A 17 57.48 -19.95 -91.01
CA TYR A 17 56.73 -19.79 -92.24
C TYR A 17 55.57 -18.83 -92.03
N ASN A 18 55.55 -17.77 -92.83
CA ASN A 18 54.44 -16.83 -92.89
C ASN A 18 53.36 -17.41 -93.82
N THR A 19 52.17 -17.65 -93.29
CA THR A 19 51.10 -18.30 -94.04
C THR A 19 50.46 -17.37 -95.08
N GLU A 20 50.53 -16.06 -94.89
CA GLU A 20 50.00 -15.02 -95.79
C GLU A 20 50.99 -14.66 -96.91
N THR A 21 52.25 -14.35 -96.56
CA THR A 21 53.26 -13.92 -97.55
C THR A 21 53.96 -15.10 -98.22
N LYS A 22 53.72 -16.34 -97.76
CA LYS A 22 54.37 -17.58 -98.22
C LYS A 22 55.91 -17.56 -98.07
N GLN A 23 56.45 -16.65 -97.26
CA GLN A 23 57.89 -16.55 -97.01
C GLN A 23 58.31 -17.45 -95.85
N SER A 24 59.53 -17.99 -95.94
CA SER A 24 60.19 -18.69 -94.84
C SER A 24 61.42 -17.91 -94.38
N THR A 25 61.59 -17.79 -93.07
CA THR A 25 62.76 -17.18 -92.44
C THR A 25 63.36 -18.13 -91.41
N TRP A 26 64.67 -18.11 -91.27
CA TRP A 26 65.37 -18.87 -90.22
C TRP A 26 65.42 -18.10 -88.89
N GLU A 27 65.11 -16.80 -88.91
CA GLU A 27 65.04 -15.95 -87.70
C GLU A 27 63.60 -15.85 -87.19
N LYS A 28 63.39 -16.00 -85.88
CA LYS A 28 62.06 -15.92 -85.27
C LYS A 28 61.42 -14.55 -85.52
N PRO A 29 60.26 -14.48 -86.20
CA PRO A 29 59.55 -13.23 -86.48
C PRO A 29 59.14 -12.49 -85.20
N ASP A 30 59.08 -11.15 -85.26
CA ASP A 30 58.76 -10.31 -84.11
C ASP A 30 57.38 -10.61 -83.50
N ASP A 31 56.40 -11.01 -84.31
CA ASP A 31 55.05 -11.39 -83.87
C ASP A 31 54.99 -12.70 -83.08
N LEU A 32 56.05 -13.51 -83.14
CA LEU A 32 56.19 -14.75 -82.35
C LEU A 32 57.15 -14.60 -81.17
N LYS A 33 57.88 -13.48 -81.07
CA LYS A 33 58.74 -13.20 -79.93
C LYS A 33 57.90 -12.81 -78.72
N SER A 34 58.26 -13.33 -77.55
CA SER A 34 57.64 -12.88 -76.30
C SER A 34 57.95 -11.39 -76.05
N PRO A 35 57.17 -10.65 -75.23
CA PRO A 35 57.48 -9.26 -74.88
C PRO A 35 58.91 -9.08 -74.35
N ALA A 36 59.42 -10.05 -73.60
CA ALA A 36 60.82 -10.07 -73.12
C ALA A 36 61.83 -10.35 -74.25
N GLU A 37 61.55 -11.27 -75.19
CA GLU A 37 62.40 -11.52 -76.36
C GLU A 37 62.42 -10.31 -77.32
N GLN A 38 61.32 -9.58 -77.46
CA GLN A 38 61.27 -8.33 -78.22
C GLN A 38 62.14 -7.25 -77.58
N LEU A 39 62.08 -7.10 -76.25
CA LEU A 39 62.94 -6.18 -75.47
C LEU A 39 64.43 -6.50 -75.63
N LEU A 40 64.81 -7.79 -75.56
CA LEU A 40 66.18 -8.24 -75.79
C LEU A 40 66.63 -8.06 -77.25
N SER A 41 65.74 -8.26 -78.23
CA SER A 41 66.07 -8.08 -79.65
C SER A 41 66.29 -6.62 -80.06
N LYS A 42 65.70 -5.67 -79.32
CA LYS A 42 65.92 -4.22 -79.49
C LYS A 42 67.23 -3.74 -78.85
N CYS A 43 67.85 -4.52 -77.96
CA CYS A 43 69.13 -4.18 -77.37
C CYS A 43 70.26 -4.33 -78.42
N PRO A 44 71.10 -3.31 -78.64
CA PRO A 44 72.08 -3.33 -79.72
C PRO A 44 73.28 -4.25 -79.44
N TRP A 45 73.47 -4.69 -78.20
CA TRP A 45 74.53 -5.58 -77.76
C TRP A 45 74.15 -7.06 -77.93
N LYS A 46 75.03 -7.83 -78.59
CA LYS A 46 74.88 -9.28 -78.77
C LYS A 46 76.09 -10.00 -78.20
N GLU A 47 75.86 -11.09 -77.47
CA GLU A 47 76.91 -11.96 -76.96
C GLU A 47 77.36 -12.94 -78.05
N TYR A 48 78.66 -12.95 -78.34
CA TYR A 48 79.32 -13.90 -79.22
C TYR A 48 80.42 -14.63 -78.45
N LYS A 49 80.86 -15.78 -78.96
CA LYS A 49 81.97 -16.55 -78.38
C LYS A 49 83.17 -16.49 -79.30
N SER A 50 84.36 -16.22 -78.74
CA SER A 50 85.62 -16.33 -79.47
C SER A 50 85.97 -17.80 -79.73
N ASP A 51 86.94 -18.02 -80.62
CA ASP A 51 87.58 -19.31 -80.90
C ASP A 51 88.12 -20.03 -79.65
N THR A 52 88.51 -19.27 -78.63
CA THR A 52 88.93 -19.77 -77.30
C THR A 52 87.77 -20.00 -76.32
N GLY A 53 86.53 -19.85 -76.78
CA GLY A 53 85.30 -20.07 -76.01
C GLY A 53 84.96 -18.95 -75.02
N LYS A 54 85.75 -17.86 -74.96
CA LYS A 54 85.47 -16.72 -74.10
C LYS A 54 84.38 -15.83 -74.73
N PRO A 55 83.34 -15.44 -73.98
CA PRO A 55 82.31 -14.57 -74.51
C PRO A 55 82.85 -13.15 -74.71
N TYR A 56 82.50 -12.53 -75.84
CA TYR A 56 82.69 -11.11 -76.09
C TYR A 56 81.37 -10.51 -76.58
N TYR A 57 81.12 -9.26 -76.22
CA TYR A 57 79.89 -8.54 -76.50
C TYR A 57 80.13 -7.56 -77.62
N TYR A 58 79.35 -7.69 -78.68
CA TYR A 58 79.45 -6.86 -79.86
C TYR A 58 78.21 -5.97 -79.98
N ASN A 59 78.43 -4.66 -80.07
CA ASN A 59 77.38 -3.70 -80.36
C ASN A 59 77.17 -3.60 -81.87
N SER A 60 76.01 -4.05 -82.31
CA SER A 60 75.62 -4.04 -83.72
C SER A 60 75.48 -2.64 -84.33
N GLN A 61 75.24 -1.61 -83.51
CA GLN A 61 75.07 -0.20 -83.90
C GLN A 61 76.40 0.57 -83.88
N THR A 62 77.19 0.50 -82.79
CA THR A 62 78.48 1.23 -82.70
C THR A 62 79.66 0.46 -83.30
N LYS A 63 79.44 -0.81 -83.70
CA LYS A 63 80.47 -1.74 -84.21
C LYS A 63 81.61 -2.03 -83.22
N GLU A 64 81.44 -1.67 -81.96
CA GLU A 64 82.42 -1.93 -80.90
C GLU A 64 82.29 -3.36 -80.38
N SER A 65 83.44 -3.98 -80.08
CA SER A 65 83.51 -5.25 -79.36
C SER A 65 84.15 -5.02 -77.99
N ARG A 66 83.55 -5.57 -76.94
CA ARG A 66 84.08 -5.53 -75.58
C ARG A 66 84.06 -6.91 -74.95
N TRP A 67 85.03 -7.19 -74.08
CA TRP A 67 85.12 -8.47 -73.37
C TRP A 67 84.33 -8.51 -72.06
N THR A 68 83.82 -7.35 -71.61
CA THR A 68 83.00 -7.20 -70.39
C THR A 68 81.53 -6.99 -70.74
N LYS A 69 80.62 -7.61 -69.98
CA LYS A 69 79.18 -7.51 -70.25
C LYS A 69 78.70 -6.06 -70.17
N PRO A 70 78.06 -5.51 -71.21
CA PRO A 70 77.48 -4.18 -71.17
C PRO A 70 76.42 -4.06 -70.08
N LYS A 71 76.49 -2.99 -69.28
CA LYS A 71 75.53 -2.72 -68.21
C LYS A 71 74.09 -2.64 -68.72
N GLU A 72 73.88 -2.09 -69.92
CA GLU A 72 72.55 -2.06 -70.55
C GLU A 72 71.99 -3.46 -70.85
N LEU A 73 72.84 -4.42 -71.21
CA LEU A 73 72.42 -5.81 -71.46
C LEU A 73 72.14 -6.54 -70.12
N GLU A 74 72.94 -6.27 -69.10
CA GLU A 74 72.79 -6.84 -67.76
C GLU A 74 71.53 -6.31 -67.04
N ASP A 75 71.27 -5.00 -67.08
CA ASP A 75 70.07 -4.38 -66.50
C ASP A 75 68.79 -4.88 -67.19
N LEU A 76 68.83 -5.10 -68.52
CA LEU A 76 67.72 -5.69 -69.27
C LEU A 76 67.50 -7.17 -68.92
N GLU A 77 68.57 -7.97 -68.79
CA GLU A 77 68.47 -9.37 -68.35
C GLU A 77 67.94 -9.47 -66.91
N GLU A 78 68.32 -8.55 -66.00
CA GLU A 78 67.79 -8.49 -64.64
C GLU A 78 66.32 -8.06 -64.60
N LEU A 79 65.90 -7.09 -65.42
CA LEU A 79 64.50 -6.69 -65.54
C LEU A 79 63.64 -7.86 -66.03
N VAL A 80 64.13 -8.61 -67.02
CA VAL A 80 63.49 -9.84 -67.52
C VAL A 80 63.49 -10.95 -66.45
N LYS A 81 64.46 -11.03 -65.52
CA LYS A 81 64.35 -11.96 -64.38
C LYS A 81 63.36 -11.52 -63.32
N LYS A 82 63.23 -10.22 -63.05
CA LYS A 82 62.32 -9.66 -62.03
C LYS A 82 60.84 -9.76 -62.43
N VAL A 83 60.52 -9.60 -63.71
CA VAL A 83 59.13 -9.68 -64.21
C VAL A 83 58.55 -11.11 -64.12
N TYR A 84 59.39 -12.14 -64.03
CA TYR A 84 58.98 -13.55 -64.13
C TYR A 84 59.21 -14.36 -62.84
N LYS A 85 59.05 -13.72 -61.67
CA LYS A 85 59.10 -14.38 -60.37
C LYS A 85 57.79 -14.15 -59.62
N TRP A 86 56.96 -15.19 -59.50
CA TRP A 86 55.86 -15.21 -58.54
C TRP A 86 56.47 -15.21 -57.15
N ASN A 87 56.17 -14.19 -56.33
CA ASN A 87 56.86 -13.99 -55.05
C ASN A 87 56.54 -15.10 -54.03
N THR A 88 55.42 -15.84 -54.21
CA THR A 88 55.09 -17.01 -53.38
C THR A 88 54.54 -18.19 -54.18
N LYS A 89 54.79 -19.42 -53.67
CA LYS A 89 54.29 -20.67 -54.26
C LYS A 89 52.76 -20.77 -54.25
N GLU A 90 52.10 -20.09 -53.31
CA GLU A 90 50.63 -20.06 -53.22
C GLU A 90 49.99 -19.12 -54.25
N GLU A 91 50.62 -17.98 -54.52
CA GLU A 91 50.18 -17.04 -55.55
C GLU A 91 50.29 -17.65 -56.96
N ALA A 92 51.36 -18.42 -57.23
CA ALA A 92 51.49 -19.21 -58.46
C ALA A 92 50.41 -20.31 -58.60
N LYS A 93 50.00 -20.95 -57.49
CA LYS A 93 48.89 -21.92 -57.49
C LYS A 93 47.54 -21.22 -57.67
N GLN A 94 47.37 -20.01 -57.15
CA GLN A 94 46.14 -19.24 -57.24
C GLN A 94 45.92 -18.70 -58.66
N ALA A 95 46.97 -18.14 -59.29
CA ALA A 95 46.94 -17.75 -60.70
C ALA A 95 46.65 -18.95 -61.64
N PHE A 96 47.13 -20.15 -61.28
CA PHE A 96 46.79 -21.38 -62.00
C PHE A 96 45.31 -21.78 -61.81
N LYS A 97 44.76 -21.67 -60.60
CA LYS A 97 43.33 -21.91 -60.33
C LYS A 97 42.41 -20.91 -61.02
N GLU A 98 42.78 -19.63 -61.09
CA GLU A 98 42.01 -18.59 -61.79
C GLU A 98 41.96 -18.83 -63.29
N LEU A 99 43.08 -19.26 -63.90
CA LEU A 99 43.09 -19.69 -65.31
C LEU A 99 42.19 -20.91 -65.55
N LEU A 100 42.09 -21.83 -64.59
CA LEU A 100 41.15 -22.97 -64.67
C LEU A 100 39.68 -22.51 -64.56
N LYS A 101 39.39 -21.45 -63.78
CA LYS A 101 38.05 -20.83 -63.72
C LYS A 101 37.68 -20.13 -65.03
N GLU A 102 38.61 -19.37 -65.63
CA GLU A 102 38.36 -18.59 -66.85
C GLU A 102 38.13 -19.48 -68.08
N LYS A 103 38.86 -20.60 -68.19
CA LYS A 103 38.80 -21.47 -69.38
C LYS A 103 37.86 -22.68 -69.28
N VAL A 104 37.19 -22.89 -68.13
CA VAL A 104 36.23 -24.00 -67.90
C VAL A 104 36.79 -25.36 -68.37
N LEU A 105 38.05 -25.64 -68.02
CA LEU A 105 38.78 -26.78 -68.60
C LEU A 105 38.51 -28.08 -67.85
N THR A 106 38.01 -29.09 -68.57
CA THR A 106 37.74 -30.44 -68.05
C THR A 106 38.99 -31.32 -67.93
N SER A 107 40.11 -30.95 -68.58
CA SER A 107 41.36 -31.72 -68.54
C SER A 107 42.64 -30.86 -68.61
N ILE A 108 43.70 -31.34 -67.95
CA ILE A 108 45.04 -30.70 -67.92
C ILE A 108 45.70 -30.69 -69.31
N LEU A 109 45.36 -31.65 -70.18
CA LEU A 109 45.97 -31.81 -71.51
C LEU A 109 45.58 -30.70 -72.49
N LEU A 110 44.51 -29.94 -72.20
CA LEU A 110 44.06 -28.80 -72.99
C LEU A 110 44.82 -27.50 -72.66
N VAL A 111 45.70 -27.51 -71.64
CA VAL A 111 46.53 -26.37 -71.28
C VAL A 111 47.88 -26.49 -72.00
N THR A 112 47.93 -26.12 -73.28
CA THR A 112 49.18 -26.15 -74.05
C THR A 112 49.89 -24.79 -74.11
N ASP A 113 49.17 -23.67 -74.04
CA ASP A 113 49.76 -22.33 -74.23
C ASP A 113 49.22 -21.26 -73.26
N GLY A 114 49.52 -21.41 -71.97
CA GLY A 114 49.24 -20.38 -70.98
C GLY A 114 50.51 -19.95 -70.25
N GLN A 115 50.79 -18.65 -70.22
CA GLN A 115 51.87 -17.99 -69.46
C GLN A 115 51.94 -18.44 -67.98
N THR A 116 50.85 -18.97 -67.42
CA THR A 116 50.75 -19.51 -66.05
C THR A 116 51.02 -21.02 -65.94
N PHE A 117 51.02 -21.78 -67.05
CA PHE A 117 51.42 -23.19 -67.05
C PHE A 117 52.90 -23.35 -66.71
N ILE A 118 53.73 -22.33 -66.98
CA ILE A 118 55.15 -22.33 -66.59
C ILE A 118 55.34 -22.03 -65.09
N ALA A 119 54.33 -21.47 -64.41
CA ALA A 119 54.40 -21.08 -63.00
C ALA A 119 54.57 -22.27 -62.03
N LEU A 120 54.04 -23.45 -62.37
CA LEU A 120 54.25 -24.70 -61.63
C LEU A 120 55.22 -25.61 -62.43
N PRO A 121 56.51 -25.70 -62.07
CA PRO A 121 57.51 -26.38 -62.90
C PRO A 121 57.37 -27.91 -62.91
N LYS A 122 56.76 -28.51 -61.87
CA LYS A 122 56.60 -29.97 -61.74
C LYS A 122 55.20 -30.42 -62.15
N LEU A 123 55.12 -31.43 -63.03
CA LEU A 123 53.86 -32.04 -63.47
C LEU A 123 53.04 -32.63 -62.31
N SER A 124 53.71 -33.13 -61.28
CA SER A 124 53.06 -33.62 -60.05
C SER A 124 52.35 -32.50 -59.29
N GLU A 125 52.95 -31.31 -59.20
CA GLU A 125 52.37 -30.14 -58.54
C GLU A 125 51.18 -29.57 -59.34
N LYS A 126 51.27 -29.59 -60.67
CA LYS A 126 50.15 -29.26 -61.57
C LYS A 126 48.96 -30.21 -61.41
N LYS A 127 49.22 -31.53 -61.39
CA LYS A 127 48.17 -32.55 -61.16
C LYS A 127 47.54 -32.40 -59.77
N GLN A 128 48.34 -32.11 -58.74
CA GLN A 128 47.84 -31.86 -57.39
C GLN A 128 46.95 -30.61 -57.32
N ALA A 129 47.38 -29.50 -57.94
CA ALA A 129 46.60 -28.26 -57.98
C ALA A 129 45.30 -28.41 -58.79
N PHE A 130 45.32 -29.13 -59.92
CA PHE A 130 44.13 -29.39 -60.74
C PHE A 130 43.14 -30.34 -60.05
N ASN A 131 43.62 -31.42 -59.40
CA ASN A 131 42.75 -32.32 -58.64
C ASN A 131 42.14 -31.59 -57.43
N ALA A 132 42.92 -30.75 -56.74
CA ALA A 132 42.41 -29.89 -55.67
C ALA A 132 41.38 -28.87 -56.19
N TYR A 133 41.58 -28.29 -57.37
CA TYR A 133 40.61 -27.42 -58.03
C TYR A 133 39.32 -28.17 -58.38
N LYS A 134 39.42 -29.34 -59.01
CA LYS A 134 38.26 -30.17 -59.36
C LYS A 134 37.41 -30.53 -58.14
N VAL A 135 38.05 -30.97 -57.05
CA VAL A 135 37.36 -31.28 -55.79
C VAL A 135 36.76 -30.02 -55.16
N GLN A 136 37.46 -28.88 -55.23
CA GLN A 136 36.98 -27.61 -54.71
C GLN A 136 35.79 -27.07 -55.50
N THR A 137 35.80 -27.13 -56.84
CA THR A 137 34.69 -26.71 -57.70
C THR A 137 33.48 -27.60 -57.50
N GLU A 138 33.64 -28.93 -57.45
CA GLU A 138 32.53 -29.83 -57.14
C GLU A 138 31.93 -29.57 -55.75
N LYS A 139 32.77 -29.18 -54.78
CA LYS A 139 32.32 -28.77 -53.44
C LYS A 139 31.61 -27.42 -53.46
N GLU A 140 32.11 -26.45 -54.21
CA GLU A 140 31.51 -25.12 -54.41
C GLU A 140 30.14 -25.25 -55.10
N GLU A 141 30.03 -26.00 -56.19
CA GLU A 141 28.76 -26.25 -56.90
C GLU A 141 27.73 -26.96 -56.02
N LYS A 142 28.17 -27.96 -55.22
CA LYS A 142 27.28 -28.62 -54.25
C LYS A 142 26.81 -27.68 -53.15
N GLU A 143 27.68 -26.78 -52.68
CA GLU A 143 27.33 -25.80 -51.65
C GLU A 143 26.42 -24.70 -52.22
N GLU A 144 26.68 -24.19 -53.44
CA GLU A 144 25.80 -23.24 -54.13
C GLU A 144 24.42 -23.83 -54.40
N ALA A 145 24.36 -25.10 -54.84
CA ALA A 145 23.08 -25.80 -55.00
C ALA A 145 22.34 -25.94 -53.66
N ARG A 146 23.06 -26.21 -52.57
CA ARG A 146 22.49 -26.28 -51.22
C ARG A 146 21.99 -24.93 -50.72
N ILE A 147 22.75 -23.85 -50.95
CA ILE A 147 22.37 -22.48 -50.60
C ILE A 147 21.11 -22.09 -51.38
N LYS A 148 21.12 -22.25 -52.71
CA LYS A 148 19.97 -21.93 -53.57
C LYS A 148 18.72 -22.72 -53.17
N TYR A 149 18.88 -24.00 -52.82
CA TYR A 149 17.76 -24.82 -52.34
C TYR A 149 17.23 -24.34 -50.98
N LYS A 150 18.11 -23.97 -50.04
CA LYS A 150 17.72 -23.36 -48.76
C LYS A 150 16.99 -22.02 -48.97
N GLU A 151 17.52 -21.16 -49.82
CA GLU A 151 16.89 -19.87 -50.19
C GLU A 151 15.52 -20.08 -50.85
N SER A 152 15.37 -21.10 -51.69
CA SER A 152 14.09 -21.45 -52.32
C SER A 152 13.04 -21.86 -51.28
N LYS A 153 13.42 -22.67 -50.28
CA LYS A 153 12.56 -23.04 -49.15
C LYS A 153 12.16 -21.82 -48.31
N GLU A 154 13.12 -20.96 -47.96
CA GLU A 154 12.85 -19.73 -47.18
C GLU A 154 11.96 -18.74 -47.96
N THR A 155 12.16 -18.61 -49.27
CA THR A 155 11.34 -17.75 -50.14
C THR A 155 9.91 -18.28 -50.22
N PHE A 156 9.74 -19.59 -50.38
CA PHE A 156 8.43 -20.24 -50.35
C PHE A 156 7.71 -20.05 -49.02
N GLN A 157 8.42 -20.25 -47.91
CA GLN A 157 7.88 -20.01 -46.58
C GLN A 157 7.40 -18.57 -46.41
N ARG A 158 8.27 -17.58 -46.68
CA ARG A 158 7.91 -16.15 -46.55
C ARG A 158 6.77 -15.74 -47.47
N PHE A 159 6.70 -16.33 -48.66
CA PHE A 159 5.59 -16.11 -49.58
C PHE A 159 4.27 -16.55 -48.94
N LEU A 160 4.19 -17.77 -48.42
CA LEU A 160 2.97 -18.26 -47.77
C LEU A 160 2.62 -17.49 -46.48
N GLU A 161 3.60 -17.09 -45.68
CA GLU A 161 3.37 -16.35 -44.41
C GLU A 161 2.78 -14.95 -44.60
N ASN A 162 3.00 -14.33 -45.75
CA ASN A 162 2.64 -12.92 -45.99
C ASN A 162 1.59 -12.73 -47.10
N HIS A 163 1.21 -13.80 -47.79
CA HIS A 163 0.24 -13.71 -48.88
C HIS A 163 -1.19 -13.47 -48.34
N GLU A 164 -1.89 -12.44 -48.83
CA GLU A 164 -3.21 -12.02 -48.34
C GLU A 164 -4.27 -13.13 -48.34
N LYS A 165 -4.26 -13.99 -49.36
CA LYS A 165 -5.22 -15.10 -49.49
C LYS A 165 -4.86 -16.35 -48.69
N MET A 166 -3.71 -16.35 -48.02
CA MET A 166 -3.26 -17.46 -47.19
C MET A 166 -3.64 -17.19 -45.73
N THR A 167 -4.37 -18.13 -45.14
CA THR A 167 -4.86 -18.04 -43.74
C THR A 167 -4.64 -19.36 -43.03
N SER A 168 -4.75 -19.37 -41.69
CA SER A 168 -4.61 -20.57 -40.86
C SER A 168 -5.60 -21.71 -41.18
N THR A 169 -6.67 -21.43 -41.91
CA THR A 169 -7.70 -22.41 -42.29
C THR A 169 -7.60 -22.88 -43.74
N THR A 170 -6.69 -22.30 -44.52
CA THR A 170 -6.53 -22.59 -45.95
C THR A 170 -5.92 -23.98 -46.15
N ARG A 171 -6.70 -24.95 -46.63
CA ARG A 171 -6.24 -26.35 -46.89
C ARG A 171 -5.20 -26.45 -48.01
N TYR A 172 -4.28 -27.42 -47.93
CA TYR A 172 -3.15 -27.56 -48.87
C TYR A 172 -3.60 -27.66 -50.32
N LYS A 173 -4.61 -28.49 -50.63
CA LYS A 173 -5.18 -28.61 -51.97
C LYS A 173 -5.69 -27.27 -52.52
N LYS A 174 -6.23 -26.40 -51.66
CA LYS A 174 -6.68 -25.07 -52.05
C LYS A 174 -5.50 -24.13 -52.28
N ALA A 175 -4.46 -24.21 -51.46
CA ALA A 175 -3.21 -23.48 -51.68
C ALA A 175 -2.54 -23.89 -53.01
N GLU A 176 -2.51 -25.19 -53.33
CA GLU A 176 -2.00 -25.70 -54.60
C GLU A 176 -2.81 -25.19 -55.80
N GLN A 177 -4.13 -25.14 -55.70
CA GLN A 177 -4.97 -24.55 -56.76
C GLN A 177 -4.69 -23.05 -56.97
N MET A 178 -4.33 -22.32 -55.91
CA MET A 178 -4.07 -20.88 -55.99
C MET A 178 -2.65 -20.55 -56.46
N PHE A 179 -1.67 -21.36 -56.05
CA PHE A 179 -0.25 -21.04 -56.17
C PHE A 179 0.53 -22.04 -57.03
N GLY A 180 -0.11 -23.11 -57.50
CA GLY A 180 0.53 -24.24 -58.19
C GLY A 180 1.35 -23.88 -59.42
N GLU A 181 0.93 -22.84 -60.14
CA GLU A 181 1.60 -22.35 -61.36
C GLU A 181 2.76 -21.38 -61.07
N LEU A 182 2.90 -20.91 -59.83
CA LEU A 182 3.92 -19.93 -59.47
C LEU A 182 5.30 -20.58 -59.36
N GLU A 183 6.34 -19.88 -59.83
CA GLU A 183 7.73 -20.35 -59.75
C GLU A 183 8.14 -20.66 -58.30
N VAL A 184 7.70 -19.82 -57.35
CA VAL A 184 7.97 -20.00 -55.92
C VAL A 184 7.39 -21.32 -55.39
N TRP A 185 6.28 -21.81 -55.97
CA TRP A 185 5.65 -23.09 -55.61
C TRP A 185 6.29 -24.29 -56.30
N THR A 186 6.76 -24.15 -57.54
CA THR A 186 7.34 -25.26 -58.32
C THR A 186 8.82 -25.50 -58.02
N THR A 187 9.55 -24.49 -57.55
CA THR A 187 10.98 -24.57 -57.22
C THR A 187 11.27 -25.48 -56.01
N VAL A 188 10.30 -25.66 -55.11
CA VAL A 188 10.44 -26.49 -53.90
C VAL A 188 9.77 -27.85 -54.12
N PRO A 189 10.44 -28.98 -53.82
CA PRO A 189 9.84 -30.32 -53.92
C PRO A 189 8.61 -30.50 -53.02
N GLU A 190 7.68 -31.34 -53.44
CA GLU A 190 6.38 -31.51 -52.75
C GLU A 190 6.50 -31.90 -51.28
N ARG A 191 7.43 -32.79 -50.94
CA ARG A 191 7.69 -33.19 -49.54
C ARG A 191 8.01 -31.97 -48.67
N ASP A 192 8.91 -31.13 -49.13
CA ASP A 192 9.33 -29.93 -48.39
C ASP A 192 8.21 -28.88 -48.36
N ARG A 193 7.39 -28.79 -49.41
CA ARG A 193 6.23 -27.89 -49.42
C ARG A 193 5.22 -28.25 -48.35
N LEU A 194 4.95 -29.54 -48.15
CA LEU A 194 4.03 -30.01 -47.10
C LEU A 194 4.57 -29.69 -45.71
N GLU A 195 5.86 -29.98 -45.46
CA GLU A 195 6.52 -29.65 -44.18
C GLU A 195 6.47 -28.14 -43.90
N ILE A 196 6.86 -27.30 -44.87
CA ILE A 196 6.82 -25.83 -44.73
C ILE A 196 5.36 -25.35 -44.55
N TYR A 197 4.41 -25.92 -45.28
CA TYR A 197 3.01 -25.52 -45.20
C TYR A 197 2.41 -25.76 -43.82
N GLU A 198 2.72 -26.89 -43.17
CA GLU A 198 2.28 -27.17 -41.80
C GLU A 198 2.85 -26.14 -40.80
N ASP A 199 4.15 -25.83 -40.92
CA ASP A 199 4.80 -24.80 -40.09
C ASP A 199 4.18 -23.41 -40.30
N VAL A 200 3.92 -23.04 -41.56
CA VAL A 200 3.28 -21.76 -41.90
C VAL A 200 1.86 -21.69 -41.39
N LEU A 201 1.06 -22.75 -41.51
CA LEU A 201 -0.30 -22.77 -40.94
C LEU A 201 -0.28 -22.55 -39.43
N PHE A 202 0.64 -23.21 -38.72
CA PHE A 202 0.80 -23.02 -37.28
C PHE A 202 1.21 -21.57 -36.95
N TYR A 203 2.17 -21.01 -37.68
CA TYR A 203 2.59 -19.63 -37.54
C TYR A 203 1.44 -18.64 -37.80
N LEU A 204 0.67 -18.82 -38.88
CA LEU A 204 -0.49 -18.00 -39.22
C LEU A 204 -1.57 -18.10 -38.15
N ALA A 205 -1.90 -19.30 -37.68
CA ALA A 205 -2.87 -19.50 -36.60
C ALA A 205 -2.45 -18.76 -35.32
N LYS A 206 -1.16 -18.81 -34.99
CA LYS A 206 -0.59 -18.09 -33.85
C LYS A 206 -0.64 -16.57 -34.05
N LYS A 207 -0.28 -16.09 -35.24
CA LYS A 207 -0.27 -14.67 -35.60
C LYS A 207 -1.68 -14.08 -35.58
N GLU A 208 -2.65 -14.73 -36.24
CA GLU A 208 -4.06 -14.35 -36.27
C GLU A 208 -4.66 -14.32 -34.85
N LYS A 209 -4.40 -15.35 -34.03
CA LYS A 209 -4.84 -15.38 -32.63
C LYS A 209 -4.28 -14.22 -31.81
N GLU A 210 -3.01 -13.88 -32.01
CA GLU A 210 -2.38 -12.78 -31.29
C GLU A 210 -2.91 -11.42 -31.77
N GLN A 211 -3.12 -11.24 -33.09
CA GLN A 211 -3.77 -10.06 -33.65
C GLN A 211 -5.20 -9.88 -33.09
N ALA A 212 -5.99 -10.96 -32.99
CA ALA A 212 -7.33 -10.93 -32.42
C ALA A 212 -7.31 -10.51 -30.94
N LYS A 213 -6.34 -10.98 -30.14
CA LYS A 213 -6.17 -10.51 -28.75
C LYS A 213 -5.78 -9.04 -28.67
N HIS A 214 -4.85 -8.60 -29.52
CA HIS A 214 -4.44 -7.20 -29.57
C HIS A 214 -5.61 -6.29 -29.95
N LEU A 215 -6.41 -6.68 -30.93
CA LEU A 215 -7.60 -5.95 -31.34
C LEU A 215 -8.65 -5.89 -30.21
N ARG A 216 -8.95 -7.04 -29.59
CA ARG A 216 -9.86 -7.09 -28.42
C ARG A 216 -9.38 -6.16 -27.31
N LYS A 217 -8.08 -6.17 -27.00
CA LYS A 217 -7.49 -5.30 -25.98
C LYS A 217 -7.57 -3.81 -26.36
N ARG A 218 -7.24 -3.46 -27.61
CA ARG A 218 -7.36 -2.08 -28.14
C ARG A 218 -8.79 -1.59 -28.01
N ASN A 219 -9.75 -2.38 -28.48
CA ASN A 219 -11.16 -2.02 -28.48
C ASN A 219 -11.71 -1.87 -27.06
N TRP A 220 -11.30 -2.76 -26.15
CA TRP A 220 -11.62 -2.64 -24.73
C TRP A 220 -11.12 -1.32 -24.13
N GLU A 221 -9.84 -1.02 -24.32
CA GLU A 221 -9.23 0.21 -23.81
C GLU A 221 -9.85 1.47 -24.43
N ALA A 222 -10.18 1.43 -25.73
CA ALA A 222 -10.86 2.50 -26.43
C ALA A 222 -12.27 2.75 -25.87
N LEU A 223 -13.10 1.70 -25.75
CA LEU A 223 -14.44 1.81 -25.18
C LEU A 223 -14.39 2.34 -23.75
N LYS A 224 -13.51 1.78 -22.92
CA LYS A 224 -13.30 2.25 -21.55
C LYS A 224 -12.97 3.75 -21.51
N ASN A 225 -12.03 4.20 -22.33
CA ASN A 225 -11.64 5.60 -22.37
C ASN A 225 -12.79 6.52 -22.83
N ILE A 226 -13.64 6.06 -23.75
CA ILE A 226 -14.84 6.79 -24.14
C ILE A 226 -15.80 6.91 -22.96
N LEU A 227 -16.09 5.81 -22.25
CA LEU A 227 -16.93 5.80 -21.05
C LEU A 227 -16.37 6.73 -19.95
N ASP A 228 -15.06 6.66 -19.67
CA ASP A 228 -14.39 7.47 -18.64
C ASP A 228 -14.47 9.00 -18.93
N ASN A 229 -14.57 9.40 -20.20
CA ASN A 229 -14.69 10.81 -20.58
C ASN A 229 -16.14 11.29 -20.77
N MET A 230 -17.12 10.40 -20.64
CA MET A 230 -18.54 10.74 -20.78
C MET A 230 -19.14 11.21 -19.45
N ALA A 231 -19.34 12.53 -19.32
CA ALA A 231 -19.91 13.13 -18.11
C ALA A 231 -21.40 12.77 -17.86
N ASN A 232 -22.10 12.30 -18.88
CA ASN A 232 -23.50 11.86 -18.82
C ASN A 232 -23.65 10.41 -18.34
N VAL A 233 -22.57 9.63 -18.32
CA VAL A 233 -22.58 8.30 -17.71
C VAL A 233 -22.36 8.44 -16.22
N THR A 234 -23.30 7.92 -15.44
CA THR A 234 -23.30 7.94 -13.98
C THR A 234 -23.40 6.52 -13.46
N TYR A 235 -23.20 6.31 -12.16
CA TYR A 235 -23.34 5.00 -11.51
C TYR A 235 -24.76 4.39 -11.62
N ARG A 236 -25.77 5.16 -12.04
CA ARG A 236 -27.16 4.69 -12.25
C ARG A 236 -27.50 4.42 -13.71
N THR A 237 -26.61 4.76 -14.62
CA THR A 237 -26.85 4.67 -16.06
C THR A 237 -27.01 3.20 -16.46
N THR A 238 -28.04 2.91 -17.24
CA THR A 238 -28.29 1.58 -17.78
C THR A 238 -27.52 1.34 -19.08
N TRP A 239 -27.32 0.07 -19.45
CA TRP A 239 -26.65 -0.25 -20.72
C TRP A 239 -27.39 0.33 -21.94
N SER A 240 -28.73 0.34 -21.91
CA SER A 240 -29.52 0.89 -23.03
C SER A 240 -29.29 2.39 -23.21
N GLU A 241 -29.16 3.15 -22.11
CA GLU A 241 -28.86 4.58 -22.16
C GLU A 241 -27.42 4.82 -22.60
N ALA A 242 -26.48 4.04 -22.05
CA ALA A 242 -25.08 4.11 -22.42
C ALA A 242 -24.85 3.78 -23.89
N GLN A 243 -25.57 2.81 -24.45
CA GLN A 243 -25.49 2.47 -25.87
C GLN A 243 -25.93 3.65 -26.76
N GLN A 244 -26.99 4.37 -26.38
CA GLN A 244 -27.40 5.58 -27.11
C GLN A 244 -26.30 6.65 -27.04
N TYR A 245 -25.72 6.88 -25.86
CA TYR A 245 -24.61 7.83 -25.70
C TYR A 245 -23.37 7.45 -26.50
N LEU A 246 -23.08 6.15 -26.63
CA LEU A 246 -22.00 5.64 -27.46
C LEU A 246 -22.28 5.87 -28.95
N LEU A 247 -23.51 5.63 -29.42
CA LEU A 247 -23.89 5.90 -30.82
C LEU A 247 -23.85 7.40 -31.16
N ASP A 248 -24.16 8.26 -30.19
CA ASP A 248 -24.07 9.71 -30.34
C ASP A 248 -22.62 10.24 -30.23
N ASN A 249 -21.67 9.40 -29.80
CA ASN A 249 -20.27 9.77 -29.64
C ASN A 249 -19.49 9.59 -30.95
N PRO A 250 -18.88 10.65 -31.53
CA PRO A 250 -18.21 10.57 -32.81
C PRO A 250 -17.01 9.60 -32.81
N THR A 251 -16.29 9.47 -31.68
CA THR A 251 -15.14 8.57 -31.60
C THR A 251 -15.52 7.09 -31.65
N PHE A 252 -16.73 6.75 -31.20
CA PHE A 252 -17.27 5.40 -31.31
C PHE A 252 -17.97 5.20 -32.66
N ALA A 253 -18.65 6.23 -33.17
CA ALA A 253 -19.37 6.18 -34.45
C ALA A 253 -18.45 6.04 -35.68
N GLU A 254 -17.22 6.56 -35.60
CA GLU A 254 -16.25 6.52 -36.70
C GLU A 254 -15.33 5.28 -36.70
N ASP A 255 -15.17 4.57 -35.56
CA ASP A 255 -14.29 3.39 -35.45
C ASP A 255 -15.07 2.08 -35.74
N GLU A 256 -15.01 1.62 -37.00
CA GLU A 256 -15.67 0.38 -37.45
C GLU A 256 -15.20 -0.87 -36.69
N GLU A 257 -13.91 -0.94 -36.36
CA GLU A 257 -13.36 -2.07 -35.60
C GLU A 257 -13.91 -2.09 -34.17
N LEU A 258 -14.17 -0.93 -33.57
CA LEU A 258 -14.78 -0.81 -32.25
C LEU A 258 -16.27 -1.15 -32.26
N GLN A 259 -17.02 -0.74 -33.30
CA GLN A 259 -18.42 -1.13 -33.47
C GLN A 259 -18.61 -2.64 -33.66
N ASN A 260 -17.65 -3.28 -34.31
CA ASN A 260 -17.64 -4.73 -34.55
C ASN A 260 -17.06 -5.54 -33.38
N MET A 261 -16.80 -4.91 -32.22
CA MET A 261 -16.36 -5.63 -31.02
C MET A 261 -17.44 -6.61 -30.54
N ASP A 262 -17.02 -7.61 -29.76
CA ASP A 262 -17.96 -8.57 -29.18
C ASP A 262 -18.93 -7.86 -28.21
N LYS A 263 -20.23 -8.16 -28.33
CA LYS A 263 -21.27 -7.54 -27.52
C LYS A 263 -21.13 -7.90 -26.04
N GLU A 264 -20.64 -9.10 -25.73
CA GLU A 264 -20.36 -9.53 -24.36
C GLU A 264 -19.19 -8.72 -23.78
N ASP A 265 -18.11 -8.52 -24.55
CA ASP A 265 -16.98 -7.69 -24.11
C ASP A 265 -17.41 -6.24 -23.85
N ALA A 266 -18.24 -5.67 -24.71
CA ALA A 266 -18.77 -4.31 -24.54
C ALA A 266 -19.59 -4.20 -23.23
N LEU A 267 -20.43 -5.19 -22.95
CA LEU A 267 -21.22 -5.27 -21.72
C LEU A 267 -20.34 -5.40 -20.46
N ILE A 268 -19.33 -6.26 -20.49
CA ILE A 268 -18.42 -6.43 -19.34
C ILE A 268 -17.62 -5.14 -19.11
N CYS A 269 -17.11 -4.51 -20.17
CA CYS A 269 -16.41 -3.23 -20.07
C CYS A 269 -17.29 -2.14 -19.42
N PHE A 270 -18.57 -2.08 -19.81
CA PHE A 270 -19.52 -1.15 -19.22
C PHE A 270 -19.85 -1.49 -17.77
N GLU A 271 -20.09 -2.76 -17.45
CA GLU A 271 -20.36 -3.20 -16.08
C GLU A 271 -19.19 -2.87 -15.15
N GLU A 272 -17.95 -3.11 -15.58
CA GLU A 272 -16.75 -2.72 -14.82
C GLU A 272 -16.66 -1.21 -14.59
N HIS A 273 -17.00 -0.40 -15.60
CA HIS A 273 -17.02 1.05 -15.48
C HIS A 273 -18.11 1.53 -14.50
N ILE A 274 -19.34 1.01 -14.59
CA ILE A 274 -20.42 1.35 -13.65
C ILE A 274 -20.07 0.93 -12.23
N ARG A 275 -19.54 -0.28 -12.01
CA ARG A 275 -19.08 -0.74 -10.70
C ARG A 275 -17.99 0.16 -10.13
N ALA A 276 -17.10 0.69 -10.97
CA ALA A 276 -16.08 1.65 -10.53
C ALA A 276 -16.72 2.98 -10.08
N LEU A 277 -17.71 3.50 -10.82
CA LEU A 277 -18.46 4.70 -10.44
C LEU A 277 -19.28 4.50 -9.15
N GLU A 278 -19.95 3.36 -8.99
CA GLU A 278 -20.67 3.01 -7.76
C GLU A 278 -19.76 3.01 -6.54
N LYS A 279 -18.56 2.43 -6.70
CA LYS A 279 -17.55 2.39 -5.65
C LYS A 279 -17.06 3.80 -5.30
N GLU A 280 -16.80 4.65 -6.29
CA GLU A 280 -16.37 6.04 -6.07
C GLU A 280 -17.43 6.86 -5.32
N GLU A 281 -18.71 6.73 -5.70
CA GLU A 281 -19.84 7.39 -5.03
C GLU A 281 -19.97 6.95 -3.57
N GLU A 282 -19.87 5.64 -3.28
CA GLU A 282 -19.92 5.16 -1.90
C GLU A 282 -18.68 5.62 -1.10
N GLU A 283 -17.49 5.65 -1.70
CA GLU A 283 -16.30 6.20 -1.06
C GLU A 283 -16.46 7.70 -0.73
N GLU A 284 -17.03 8.51 -1.63
CA GLU A 284 -17.33 9.92 -1.37
C GLU A 284 -18.39 10.11 -0.29
N LYS A 285 -19.44 9.29 -0.29
CA LYS A 285 -20.44 9.26 0.78
C LYS A 285 -19.81 8.92 2.12
N GLN A 286 -18.95 7.90 2.18
CA GLN A 286 -18.22 7.55 3.42
C GLN A 286 -17.27 8.67 3.86
N LYS A 287 -16.54 9.28 2.93
CA LYS A 287 -15.70 10.46 3.21
C LYS A 287 -16.53 11.61 3.77
N SER A 288 -17.72 11.88 3.21
CA SER A 288 -18.62 12.93 3.69
C SER A 288 -19.11 12.66 5.12
N LEU A 289 -19.52 11.42 5.43
CA LEU A 289 -19.95 10.99 6.76
C LEU A 289 -18.81 11.10 7.79
N LEU A 290 -17.59 10.74 7.40
CA LEU A 290 -16.41 10.88 8.26
C LEU A 290 -16.05 12.35 8.49
N ARG A 291 -16.14 13.21 7.46
CA ARG A 291 -15.95 14.67 7.60
C ARG A 291 -16.99 15.24 8.57
N GLU A 292 -18.24 14.82 8.45
CA GLU A 292 -19.32 15.23 9.36
C GLU A 292 -19.04 14.81 10.80
N ARG A 293 -18.73 13.53 11.01
CA ARG A 293 -18.41 12.99 12.35
C ARG A 293 -17.22 13.72 12.98
N ARG A 294 -16.19 14.04 12.20
CA ARG A 294 -15.02 14.83 12.64
C ARG A 294 -15.43 16.25 13.02
N ARG A 295 -16.28 16.90 12.22
CA ARG A 295 -16.82 18.24 12.51
C ARG A 295 -17.61 18.24 13.82
N GLN A 296 -18.51 17.28 14.00
CA GLN A 296 -19.29 17.14 15.23
C GLN A 296 -18.41 16.90 16.46
N ARG A 297 -17.35 16.08 16.34
CA ARG A 297 -16.35 15.92 17.41
C ARG A 297 -15.65 17.24 17.75
N LYS A 298 -15.19 17.99 16.74
CA LYS A 298 -14.57 19.31 16.95
C LYS A 298 -15.52 20.30 17.60
N ASN A 299 -16.81 20.26 17.26
CA ASN A 299 -17.82 21.10 17.90
C ASN A 299 -17.97 20.76 19.39
N ARG A 300 -17.95 19.47 19.76
CA ARG A 300 -17.92 19.03 21.16
C ARG A 300 -16.65 19.48 21.89
N GLU A 301 -15.48 19.33 21.27
CA GLU A 301 -14.20 19.80 21.84
C GLU A 301 -14.18 21.32 22.03
N ALA A 302 -14.74 22.07 21.07
CA ALA A 302 -14.84 23.53 21.16
C ALA A 302 -15.79 23.97 22.28
N PHE A 303 -16.92 23.27 22.47
CA PHE A 303 -17.83 23.51 23.58
C PHE A 303 -17.22 23.12 24.93
N GLN A 304 -16.43 22.05 24.98
CA GLN A 304 -15.68 21.70 26.20
C GLN A 304 -14.71 22.83 26.57
N LYS A 305 -13.95 23.35 25.60
CA LYS A 305 -13.07 24.50 25.81
C LYS A 305 -13.83 25.75 26.27
N PHE A 306 -15.06 25.94 25.80
CA PHE A 306 -15.92 27.02 26.30
C PHE A 306 -16.27 26.85 27.78
N LEU A 307 -16.57 25.63 28.23
CA LEU A 307 -16.79 25.36 29.65
C LEU A 307 -15.52 25.61 30.47
N ASP A 308 -14.36 25.24 29.95
CA ASP A 308 -13.06 25.54 30.57
C ASP A 308 -12.89 27.06 30.71
N GLU A 309 -13.16 27.84 29.65
CA GLU A 309 -13.13 29.31 29.70
C GLU A 309 -14.10 29.86 30.75
N LEU A 310 -15.34 29.38 30.82
CA LEU A 310 -16.30 29.83 31.85
C LEU A 310 -15.81 29.51 33.27
N HIS A 311 -15.11 28.39 33.45
CA HIS A 311 -14.53 28.01 34.74
C HIS A 311 -13.36 28.91 35.12
N ASP A 312 -12.46 29.19 34.18
CA ASP A 312 -11.30 30.07 34.39
C ASP A 312 -11.73 31.51 34.73
N HIS A 313 -12.86 31.98 34.19
CA HIS A 313 -13.46 33.27 34.53
C HIS A 313 -14.26 33.25 35.85
N GLY A 314 -14.36 32.10 36.52
CA GLY A 314 -15.10 31.94 37.77
C GLY A 314 -16.63 31.99 37.62
N GLN A 315 -17.14 31.95 36.38
CA GLN A 315 -18.59 31.93 36.11
C GLN A 315 -19.17 30.51 36.25
N LEU A 316 -18.34 29.49 36.02
CA LEU A 316 -18.70 28.08 36.16
C LEU A 316 -17.91 27.43 37.29
N HIS A 317 -18.60 26.73 38.20
CA HIS A 317 -18.00 26.01 39.32
C HIS A 317 -18.81 24.75 39.70
N SER A 318 -18.32 23.95 40.65
CA SER A 318 -18.95 22.66 41.06
C SER A 318 -20.39 22.74 41.58
N MET A 319 -20.86 23.93 41.95
CA MET A 319 -22.23 24.18 42.43
C MET A 319 -23.12 24.84 41.37
N SER A 320 -22.59 25.21 40.20
CA SER A 320 -23.36 25.86 39.14
C SER A 320 -24.44 24.93 38.60
N SER A 321 -25.64 25.50 38.35
CA SER A 321 -26.76 24.75 37.77
C SER A 321 -26.90 25.05 36.28
N TRP A 322 -27.40 24.09 35.50
CA TRP A 322 -27.63 24.30 34.06
C TRP A 322 -28.58 25.48 33.80
N MET A 323 -29.66 25.59 34.59
CA MET A 323 -30.68 26.62 34.40
C MET A 323 -30.10 28.03 34.59
N GLU A 324 -29.21 28.20 35.57
CA GLU A 324 -28.52 29.46 35.84
C GLU A 324 -27.51 29.81 34.75
N MET A 325 -26.79 28.81 34.24
CA MET A 325 -25.77 29.01 33.21
C MET A 325 -26.34 29.11 31.79
N TYR A 326 -27.56 28.61 31.56
CA TYR A 326 -28.16 28.54 30.23
C TYR A 326 -28.22 29.88 29.48
N PRO A 327 -28.58 31.03 30.09
CA PRO A 327 -28.57 32.31 29.39
C PRO A 327 -27.20 32.68 28.81
N THR A 328 -26.13 32.44 29.57
CA THR A 328 -24.75 32.66 29.12
C THR A 328 -24.35 31.64 28.06
N ILE A 329 -24.64 30.36 28.30
CA ILE A 329 -24.25 29.25 27.41
C ILE A 329 -24.96 29.33 26.05
N SER A 330 -26.26 29.60 26.03
CA SER A 330 -27.07 29.64 24.82
C SER A 330 -26.75 30.82 23.91
N SER A 331 -26.10 31.86 24.45
CA SER A 331 -25.66 33.03 23.67
C SER A 331 -24.39 32.76 22.83
N ASP A 332 -23.60 31.73 23.15
CA ASP A 332 -22.35 31.40 22.46
C ASP A 332 -22.60 30.56 21.19
N ILE A 333 -21.87 30.87 20.12
CA ILE A 333 -21.95 30.16 18.83
C ILE A 333 -21.60 28.67 18.95
N ARG A 334 -20.71 28.29 19.87
CA ARG A 334 -20.28 26.90 20.11
C ARG A 334 -21.41 26.04 20.64
N PHE A 335 -22.34 26.61 21.40
CA PHE A 335 -23.56 25.92 21.84
C PHE A 335 -24.46 25.62 20.64
N SER A 336 -24.76 26.64 19.82
CA SER A 336 -25.61 26.49 18.63
C SER A 336 -25.03 25.48 17.63
N ASN A 337 -23.71 25.52 17.45
CA ASN A 337 -22.98 24.58 16.61
C ASN A 337 -23.07 23.12 17.08
N MET A 338 -23.48 22.84 18.31
CA MET A 338 -23.65 21.47 18.82
C MET A 338 -25.09 20.93 18.67
N LEU A 339 -26.06 21.79 18.37
CA LEU A 339 -27.46 21.38 18.31
C LEU A 339 -27.74 20.44 17.13
N GLY A 340 -28.58 19.43 17.37
CA GLY A 340 -28.99 18.45 16.35
C GLY A 340 -27.94 17.40 15.99
N GLN A 341 -26.81 17.34 16.69
CA GLN A 341 -25.76 16.34 16.45
C GLN A 341 -26.01 15.04 17.23
N ILE A 342 -25.50 13.93 16.71
CA ILE A 342 -25.60 12.62 17.36
C ILE A 342 -24.49 12.51 18.43
N GLY A 343 -24.86 12.04 19.63
CA GLY A 343 -23.94 11.82 20.76
C GLY A 343 -24.27 12.70 21.96
N SER A 344 -23.26 13.03 22.78
CA SER A 344 -23.42 13.88 23.97
C SER A 344 -23.94 15.26 23.61
N THR A 345 -25.03 15.65 24.27
CA THR A 345 -25.64 16.98 24.12
C THR A 345 -24.84 18.03 24.90
N PRO A 346 -25.05 19.34 24.65
CA PRO A 346 -24.44 20.39 25.47
C PRO A 346 -24.72 20.24 26.97
N LEU A 347 -25.93 19.78 27.33
CA LEU A 347 -26.32 19.52 28.71
C LEU A 347 -25.53 18.35 29.31
N ASP A 348 -25.28 17.29 28.54
CA ASP A 348 -24.50 16.14 29.01
C ASP A 348 -23.05 16.56 29.28
N LEU A 349 -22.43 17.30 28.34
CA LEU A 349 -21.06 17.80 28.53
C LEU A 349 -20.96 18.72 29.74
N PHE A 350 -21.93 19.62 29.94
CA PHE A 350 -21.99 20.45 31.14
C PHE A 350 -22.10 19.63 32.43
N LYS A 351 -22.98 18.61 32.44
CA LYS A 351 -23.15 17.73 33.61
C LYS A 351 -21.88 16.97 33.93
N PHE A 352 -21.23 16.40 32.91
CA PHE A 352 -19.95 15.71 33.07
C PHE A 352 -18.90 16.65 33.64
N TYR A 353 -18.79 17.87 33.09
CA TYR A 353 -17.84 18.86 33.56
C TYR A 353 -18.06 19.23 35.03
N VAL A 354 -19.30 19.56 35.42
CA VAL A 354 -19.64 19.90 36.82
C VAL A 354 -19.41 18.72 37.76
N GLU A 355 -19.67 17.49 37.31
CA GLU A 355 -19.41 16.29 38.10
C GLU A 355 -17.91 16.05 38.30
N ASP A 356 -17.08 16.29 37.28
CA ASP A 356 -15.62 16.24 37.39
C ASP A 356 -15.09 17.28 38.38
N LEU A 357 -15.67 18.49 38.42
CA LEU A 357 -15.34 19.51 39.44
C LEU A 357 -15.69 19.02 40.86
N LYS A 358 -16.85 18.37 41.03
CA LYS A 358 -17.27 17.80 42.33
C LYS A 358 -16.40 16.62 42.75
N ALA A 359 -15.95 15.79 41.82
CA ALA A 359 -15.10 14.64 42.13
C ALA A 359 -13.77 15.08 42.78
N ARG A 360 -13.27 16.28 42.44
CA ARG A 360 -12.08 16.89 43.05
C ARG A 360 -12.28 17.39 44.49
N TYR A 361 -13.52 17.46 44.98
CA TYR A 361 -13.87 18.05 46.28
C TYR A 361 -13.06 17.48 47.44
N HIS A 362 -12.87 16.16 47.52
CA HIS A 362 -12.19 15.55 48.66
C HIS A 362 -10.72 15.95 48.76
N ASP A 363 -10.02 16.00 47.63
CA ASP A 363 -8.62 16.44 47.56
C ASP A 363 -8.50 17.94 47.82
N GLU A 364 -9.36 18.74 47.22
CA GLU A 364 -9.38 20.20 47.42
C GLU A 364 -9.74 20.57 48.87
N LYS A 365 -10.69 19.86 49.50
CA LYS A 365 -11.02 20.03 50.92
C LYS A 365 -9.84 19.75 51.83
N ARG A 366 -8.96 18.81 51.47
CA ARG A 366 -7.72 18.56 52.21
C ARG A 366 -6.78 19.76 52.10
N ILE A 367 -6.55 20.26 50.89
CA ILE A 367 -5.73 21.45 50.64
C ILE A 367 -6.27 22.67 51.42
N ILE A 368 -7.59 22.89 51.39
CA ILE A 368 -8.26 23.96 52.14
C ILE A 368 -7.98 23.83 53.64
N LYS A 369 -8.11 22.63 54.22
CA LYS A 369 -7.80 22.42 55.64
C LYS A 369 -6.33 22.69 55.97
N ASP A 370 -5.41 22.32 55.09
CA ASP A 370 -3.99 22.57 55.27
C ASP A 370 -3.69 24.09 55.24
N ILE A 371 -4.32 24.84 54.31
CA ILE A 371 -4.23 26.31 54.28
C ILE A 371 -4.69 26.92 55.60
N LEU A 372 -5.86 26.51 56.10
CA LEU A 372 -6.42 27.04 57.35
C LEU A 372 -5.52 26.74 58.54
N LYS A 373 -4.91 25.54 58.57
CA LYS A 373 -3.96 25.14 59.62
C LYS A 373 -2.69 25.99 59.56
N ASP A 374 -2.12 26.19 58.37
CA ASP A 374 -0.90 26.99 58.18
C ASP A 374 -1.12 28.47 58.55
N LYS A 375 -2.32 28.99 58.29
CA LYS A 375 -2.73 30.36 58.63
C LYS A 375 -3.25 30.50 60.06
N GLY A 376 -3.35 29.40 60.81
CA GLY A 376 -3.88 29.40 62.19
C GLY A 376 -5.35 29.83 62.29
N PHE A 377 -6.14 29.66 61.22
CA PHE A 377 -7.53 30.09 61.17
C PHE A 377 -8.47 28.95 61.59
N ASN A 378 -9.31 29.19 62.60
CA ASN A 378 -10.32 28.24 63.05
C ASN A 378 -11.73 28.72 62.67
N VAL A 379 -12.53 27.84 62.08
CA VAL A 379 -13.93 28.14 61.73
C VAL A 379 -14.82 27.96 62.96
N GLU A 380 -15.54 29.02 63.29
CA GLU A 380 -16.51 29.13 64.39
C GLU A 380 -17.92 29.40 63.86
N VAL A 381 -18.95 29.31 64.71
CA VAL A 381 -20.37 29.45 64.32
C VAL A 381 -20.69 30.83 63.75
N ASN A 382 -19.96 31.87 64.15
CA ASN A 382 -20.11 33.24 63.70
C ASN A 382 -19.16 33.61 62.54
N THR A 383 -18.34 32.67 62.04
CA THR A 383 -17.40 32.95 60.96
C THR A 383 -18.14 33.22 59.65
N GLY A 384 -17.90 34.38 59.03
CA GLY A 384 -18.44 34.73 57.73
C GLY A 384 -17.72 34.02 56.58
N PHE A 385 -18.42 33.87 55.45
CA PHE A 385 -17.79 33.31 54.24
C PHE A 385 -16.72 34.25 53.66
N GLU A 386 -16.89 35.56 53.81
CA GLU A 386 -15.93 36.55 53.31
C GLU A 386 -14.57 36.44 54.02
N ASP A 387 -14.58 36.33 55.34
CA ASP A 387 -13.35 36.13 56.15
C ASP A 387 -12.65 34.83 55.77
N PHE A 388 -13.41 33.75 55.67
CA PHE A 388 -12.91 32.45 55.23
C PHE A 388 -12.31 32.51 53.82
N GLY A 389 -13.03 33.12 52.88
CA GLY A 389 -12.62 33.27 51.50
C GLY A 389 -11.34 34.10 51.37
N SER A 390 -11.24 35.21 52.11
CA SER A 390 -10.04 36.06 52.14
C SER A 390 -8.80 35.30 52.63
N VAL A 391 -8.94 34.48 53.68
CA VAL A 391 -7.85 33.65 54.20
C VAL A 391 -7.38 32.64 53.15
N ILE A 392 -8.31 31.95 52.50
CA ILE A 392 -7.98 30.97 51.45
C ILE A 392 -7.32 31.65 50.26
N SER A 393 -7.93 32.72 49.72
CA SER A 393 -7.42 33.45 48.54
C SER A 393 -6.06 34.12 48.77
N SER A 394 -5.66 34.36 50.03
CA SER A 394 -4.32 34.85 50.37
C SER A 394 -3.21 33.81 50.18
N ASP A 395 -3.54 32.54 50.00
CA ASP A 395 -2.58 31.45 49.80
C ASP A 395 -2.46 31.11 48.30
N LYS A 396 -1.23 30.94 47.83
CA LYS A 396 -0.94 30.58 46.44
C LYS A 396 -1.60 29.28 45.97
N ARG A 397 -1.92 28.36 46.89
CA ARG A 397 -2.60 27.10 46.58
C ARG A 397 -4.07 27.30 46.20
N ALA A 398 -4.65 28.47 46.48
CA ALA A 398 -6.05 28.75 46.16
C ALA A 398 -6.32 28.89 44.65
N THR A 399 -5.30 29.17 43.84
CA THR A 399 -5.45 29.35 42.39
C THR A 399 -5.93 28.09 41.66
N THR A 400 -5.70 26.91 42.23
CA THR A 400 -6.12 25.62 41.66
C THR A 400 -7.43 25.10 42.23
N LEU A 401 -8.03 25.79 43.20
CA LEU A 401 -9.23 25.34 43.90
C LEU A 401 -10.49 25.86 43.21
N ASP A 402 -11.49 24.99 43.06
CA ASP A 402 -12.79 25.40 42.53
C ASP A 402 -13.56 26.25 43.55
N ALA A 403 -14.11 27.38 43.10
CA ALA A 403 -14.84 28.31 43.97
C ALA A 403 -16.06 27.65 44.66
N GLY A 404 -16.74 26.74 43.95
CA GLY A 404 -17.84 25.97 44.51
C GLY A 404 -17.37 25.00 45.58
N ASN A 405 -16.24 24.32 45.37
CA ASN A 405 -15.64 23.42 46.35
C ASN A 405 -15.16 24.18 47.60
N ILE A 406 -14.63 25.40 47.44
CA ILE A 406 -14.32 26.30 48.57
C ILE A 406 -15.59 26.57 49.38
N LYS A 407 -16.70 26.88 48.72
CA LYS A 407 -18.00 27.12 49.38
C LYS A 407 -18.54 25.87 50.08
N LEU A 408 -18.45 24.70 49.45
CA LEU A 408 -18.85 23.41 50.03
C LEU A 408 -17.97 23.04 51.24
N ALA A 409 -16.67 23.36 51.19
CA ALA A 409 -15.76 23.15 52.30
C ALA A 409 -16.11 24.06 53.48
N PHE A 410 -16.39 25.34 53.23
CA PHE A 410 -16.86 26.28 54.24
C PHE A 410 -18.14 25.78 54.93
N ASN A 411 -19.19 25.46 54.16
CA ASN A 411 -20.46 24.97 54.70
C ASN A 411 -20.25 23.72 55.57
N SER A 412 -19.42 22.78 55.12
CA SER A 412 -19.12 21.55 55.87
C SER A 412 -18.32 21.81 57.16
N LEU A 413 -17.42 22.80 57.16
CA LEU A 413 -16.64 23.17 58.35
C LEU A 413 -17.49 23.96 59.36
N LEU A 414 -18.40 24.81 58.87
CA LEU A 414 -19.34 25.56 59.70
C LEU A 414 -20.33 24.61 60.39
N GLU A 415 -20.92 23.67 59.66
CA GLU A 415 -21.80 22.63 60.24
C GLU A 415 -21.05 21.82 61.33
N LYS A 416 -19.76 21.55 61.12
CA LYS A 416 -18.92 20.89 62.13
C LYS A 416 -18.64 21.79 63.35
N ALA A 417 -18.53 23.11 63.18
CA ALA A 417 -18.41 24.05 64.28
C ALA A 417 -19.71 24.10 65.10
N GLU A 418 -20.86 24.19 64.44
CA GLU A 418 -22.19 24.16 65.07
C GLU A 418 -22.46 22.83 65.80
N ALA A 419 -22.04 21.71 65.25
CA ALA A 419 -22.17 20.40 65.91
C ALA A 419 -21.31 20.31 67.17
N ARG A 420 -20.08 20.85 67.15
CA ARG A 420 -19.21 20.92 68.32
C ARG A 420 -19.82 21.80 69.42
N GLU A 421 -20.40 22.94 69.05
CA GLU A 421 -21.02 23.85 70.00
C GLU A 421 -22.26 23.22 70.65
N ARG A 422 -23.14 22.60 69.86
CA ARG A 422 -24.29 21.85 70.39
C ARG A 422 -23.89 20.71 71.33
N GLU A 423 -22.77 20.03 71.07
CA GLU A 423 -22.28 19.00 72.01
C GLU A 423 -21.72 19.60 73.29
N ARG A 424 -21.04 20.75 73.25
CA ARG A 424 -20.61 21.49 74.45
C ARG A 424 -21.81 21.90 75.30
N GLU A 425 -22.84 22.47 74.70
CA GLU A 425 -24.10 22.83 75.39
C GLU A 425 -24.74 21.61 76.07
N LYS A 426 -24.78 20.45 75.39
CA LYS A 426 -25.30 19.21 75.98
C LYS A 426 -24.42 18.69 77.12
N GLU A 427 -23.10 18.76 76.98
CA GLU A 427 -22.15 18.34 78.02
C GLU A 427 -22.30 19.21 79.26
N GLU A 428 -22.38 20.53 79.08
CA GLU A 428 -22.66 21.49 80.15
C GLU A 428 -24.02 21.24 80.80
N ALA A 429 -25.07 21.00 80.01
CA ALA A 429 -26.39 20.64 80.54
C ALA A 429 -26.37 19.33 81.33
N ARG A 430 -25.61 18.32 80.89
CA ARG A 430 -25.42 17.06 81.63
C ARG A 430 -24.64 17.29 82.93
N LYS A 431 -23.59 18.11 82.90
CA LYS A 431 -22.81 18.49 84.09
C LYS A 431 -23.70 19.22 85.09
N MET A 432 -24.54 20.14 84.63
CA MET A 432 -25.53 20.82 85.46
C MET A 432 -26.56 19.86 86.06
N LYS A 433 -27.11 18.93 85.28
CA LYS A 433 -28.03 17.90 85.79
C LYS A 433 -27.39 16.97 86.83
N ARG A 434 -26.09 16.64 86.70
CA ARG A 434 -25.37 15.84 87.71
C ARG A 434 -25.21 16.59 89.02
N LYS A 435 -24.86 17.88 88.96
CA LYS A 435 -24.81 18.75 90.14
C LYS A 435 -26.18 18.82 90.82
N GLU A 436 -27.24 19.00 90.04
CA GLU A 436 -28.61 18.99 90.55
C GLU A 436 -29.00 17.65 91.21
N ALA A 437 -28.65 16.52 90.59
CA ALA A 437 -28.94 15.20 91.15
C ALA A 437 -28.17 14.93 92.45
N ALA A 438 -26.89 15.34 92.51
CA ALA A 438 -26.09 15.27 93.73
C ALA A 438 -26.71 16.12 94.85
N PHE A 439 -27.18 17.32 94.53
CA PHE A 439 -27.88 18.19 95.46
C PHE A 439 -29.20 17.58 95.95
N LYS A 440 -30.03 17.01 95.05
CA LYS A 440 -31.25 16.28 95.43
C LYS A 440 -30.95 15.06 96.31
N SER A 441 -29.86 14.34 96.03
CA SER A 441 -29.42 13.19 96.84
C SER A 441 -29.02 13.62 98.26
N MET A 442 -28.28 14.72 98.38
CA MET A 442 -27.94 15.35 99.66
C MET A 442 -29.19 15.73 100.44
N LEU A 443 -30.18 16.37 99.81
CA LEU A 443 -31.46 16.69 100.45
C LEU A 443 -32.21 15.44 100.93
N LYS A 444 -32.17 14.34 100.17
CA LYS A 444 -32.81 13.07 100.55
C LYS A 444 -32.15 12.40 101.76
N GLN A 445 -30.85 12.57 101.94
CA GLN A 445 -30.08 12.00 103.06
C GLN A 445 -30.05 12.91 104.30
N ALA A 446 -30.79 14.02 104.26
CA ALA A 446 -30.88 14.96 105.37
C ALA A 446 -31.29 14.26 106.68
N THR A 447 -30.58 14.58 107.76
CA THR A 447 -30.88 14.09 109.10
C THR A 447 -31.04 15.27 110.06
N PRO A 448 -32.22 15.49 110.67
CA PRO A 448 -33.49 14.77 110.46
C PRO A 448 -34.05 14.91 109.02
N PRO A 449 -34.88 13.95 108.55
CA PRO A 449 -35.52 14.02 107.24
C PRO A 449 -36.30 15.32 107.01
N LEU A 450 -36.36 15.76 105.76
CA LEU A 450 -37.10 16.96 105.36
C LEU A 450 -38.60 16.65 105.28
N GLU A 451 -39.40 17.43 106.01
CA GLU A 451 -40.87 17.35 105.97
C GLU A 451 -41.44 18.19 104.81
N PRO A 452 -42.62 17.84 104.25
CA PRO A 452 -43.24 18.59 103.15
C PRO A 452 -43.47 20.09 103.40
N ASN A 453 -43.63 20.51 104.67
CA ASN A 453 -43.80 21.92 105.04
C ASN A 453 -42.47 22.65 105.36
N SER A 454 -41.32 22.01 105.10
CA SER A 454 -40.01 22.59 105.38
C SER A 454 -39.74 23.82 104.50
N THR A 455 -39.33 24.92 105.11
CA THR A 455 -38.92 26.14 104.39
C THR A 455 -37.43 26.10 104.08
N TRP A 456 -37.03 26.66 102.92
CA TRP A 456 -35.63 26.71 102.49
C TRP A 456 -34.73 27.38 103.53
N GLU A 457 -35.18 28.51 104.08
CA GLU A 457 -34.44 29.31 105.06
C GLU A 457 -34.16 28.54 106.37
N GLY A 458 -35.04 27.62 106.77
CA GLY A 458 -34.87 26.81 108.00
C GLY A 458 -34.03 25.55 107.84
N VAL A 459 -33.73 25.13 106.60
CA VAL A 459 -32.97 23.90 106.30
C VAL A 459 -31.62 24.17 105.66
N ARG A 460 -31.46 25.33 105.00
CA ARG A 460 -30.24 25.75 104.29
C ARG A 460 -28.97 25.65 105.15
N GLU A 461 -29.02 26.15 106.38
CA GLU A 461 -27.86 26.21 107.29
C GLU A 461 -27.26 24.82 107.58
N ARG A 462 -28.04 23.75 107.41
CA ARG A 462 -27.61 22.36 107.65
C ARG A 462 -26.67 21.84 106.56
N PHE A 463 -26.74 22.40 105.35
CA PHE A 463 -26.04 21.88 104.17
C PHE A 463 -24.86 22.76 103.75
N LEU A 464 -24.55 23.84 104.48
CA LEU A 464 -23.51 24.82 104.08
C LEU A 464 -22.11 24.21 103.87
N LYS A 465 -21.80 23.11 104.55
CA LYS A 465 -20.49 22.41 104.47
C LYS A 465 -20.51 21.20 103.53
N GLU A 466 -21.64 20.93 102.89
CA GLU A 466 -21.77 19.78 101.98
C GLU A 466 -21.24 20.13 100.59
N PRO A 467 -20.38 19.30 99.97
CA PRO A 467 -19.82 19.57 98.64
C PRO A 467 -20.88 19.76 97.57
N ALA A 468 -21.97 18.98 97.63
CA ALA A 468 -23.08 19.11 96.67
C ALA A 468 -23.80 20.47 96.78
N PHE A 469 -23.80 21.09 97.95
CA PHE A 469 -24.36 22.43 98.17
C PHE A 469 -23.43 23.53 97.62
N GLU A 470 -22.12 23.41 97.86
CA GLU A 470 -21.11 24.35 97.34
C GLU A 470 -21.02 24.31 95.80
N ASP A 471 -21.18 23.13 95.18
CA ASP A 471 -21.07 22.90 93.74
C ASP A 471 -22.12 23.67 92.89
N ILE A 472 -23.24 24.04 93.50
CA ILE A 472 -24.27 24.90 92.91
C ILE A 472 -24.08 26.30 93.48
N THR A 473 -23.41 27.18 92.74
CA THR A 473 -23.03 28.52 93.22
C THR A 473 -24.19 29.52 93.29
N LEU A 474 -25.20 29.35 92.43
CA LEU A 474 -26.36 30.23 92.36
C LEU A 474 -27.41 29.85 93.41
N GLU A 475 -27.70 30.77 94.34
CA GLU A 475 -28.70 30.57 95.40
C GLU A 475 -30.12 30.37 94.83
N SER A 476 -30.45 31.01 93.70
CA SER A 476 -31.72 30.81 92.99
C SER A 476 -31.90 29.36 92.51
N GLU A 477 -30.82 28.74 92.04
CA GLU A 477 -30.83 27.35 91.58
C GLU A 477 -30.98 26.39 92.75
N ARG A 478 -30.31 26.65 93.88
CA ARG A 478 -30.51 25.88 95.12
C ARG A 478 -31.97 25.90 95.57
N LYS A 479 -32.58 27.09 95.62
CA LYS A 479 -34.00 27.27 95.97
C LYS A 479 -34.94 26.55 95.00
N ARG A 480 -34.67 26.63 93.68
CA ARG A 480 -35.43 25.92 92.63
C ARG A 480 -35.40 24.41 92.85
N ILE A 481 -34.20 23.86 93.00
CA ILE A 481 -33.99 22.41 93.19
C ILE A 481 -34.63 21.92 94.49
N PHE A 482 -34.54 22.69 95.57
CA PHE A 482 -35.21 22.38 96.84
C PHE A 482 -36.73 22.38 96.72
N LYS A 483 -37.32 23.39 96.07
CA LYS A 483 -38.78 23.42 95.83
C LYS A 483 -39.24 22.23 95.01
N ASP A 484 -38.52 21.89 93.94
CA ASP A 484 -38.80 20.70 93.14
C ASP A 484 -38.73 19.43 93.99
N PHE A 485 -37.75 19.33 94.89
CA PHE A 485 -37.61 18.20 95.80
C PHE A 485 -38.77 18.08 96.80
N ILE A 486 -39.17 19.19 97.43
CA ILE A 486 -40.32 19.23 98.34
C ILE A 486 -41.63 18.85 97.60
N HIS A 487 -41.81 19.35 96.38
CA HIS A 487 -42.98 19.01 95.57
C HIS A 487 -43.05 17.51 95.22
N VAL A 488 -41.90 16.89 94.91
CA VAL A 488 -41.83 15.43 94.70
C VAL A 488 -42.13 14.69 96.01
N LEU A 489 -41.62 15.14 97.15
CA LEU A 489 -41.93 14.55 98.46
C LEU A 489 -43.42 14.63 98.83
N GLU A 490 -44.09 15.75 98.53
CA GLU A 490 -45.54 15.90 98.71
C GLU A 490 -46.34 14.88 97.89
N HIS A 491 -45.92 14.60 96.66
CA HIS A 491 -46.59 13.65 95.76
C HIS A 491 -46.24 12.18 96.03
N GLU A 492 -45.01 11.84 96.45
CA GLU A 492 -44.62 10.47 96.80
C GLU A 492 -45.41 9.93 98.01
N CYS A 493 -45.80 10.79 98.95
CA CYS A 493 -46.61 10.42 100.12
C CYS A 493 -48.07 10.04 99.79
N GLN A 494 -48.57 10.24 98.57
CA GLN A 494 -49.98 9.98 98.22
C GLN A 494 -50.27 8.57 97.69
N HIS A 495 -49.25 7.71 97.53
CA HIS A 495 -49.42 6.38 96.93
C HIS A 495 -48.77 5.22 97.72
N HIS A 496 -49.46 4.78 98.78
CA HIS A 496 -49.28 3.42 99.31
C HIS A 496 -50.57 2.81 99.94
N HIS A 497 -50.93 1.61 99.46
CA HIS A 497 -52.05 0.67 99.79
C HIS A 497 -53.41 0.87 99.08
N SER A 498 -54.00 -0.13 98.40
CA SER A 498 -54.22 -1.53 98.82
C SER A 498 -54.23 -2.60 97.69
N LYS A 499 -54.17 -3.88 98.08
CA LYS A 499 -53.90 -5.10 97.28
C LYS A 499 -55.17 -5.89 96.86
N ASN A 500 -55.06 -6.56 95.70
CA ASN A 500 -55.62 -7.85 95.22
C ASN A 500 -57.03 -8.36 95.65
N LYS A 501 -57.85 -8.74 94.64
CA LYS A 501 -58.76 -9.90 94.72
C LYS A 501 -58.98 -10.56 93.35
N LYS A 502 -58.79 -11.89 93.28
CA LYS A 502 -59.07 -12.78 92.13
C LYS A 502 -60.58 -13.10 92.06
N HIS A 503 -61.16 -13.17 90.85
CA HIS A 503 -62.23 -14.14 90.52
C HIS A 503 -62.27 -14.53 89.02
N SER A 504 -62.16 -15.84 88.79
CA SER A 504 -62.87 -16.76 87.88
C SER A 504 -63.48 -16.31 86.53
N LYS A 505 -63.16 -17.13 85.51
CA LYS A 505 -63.70 -17.25 84.13
C LYS A 505 -65.23 -17.16 83.97
N LYS A 506 -65.68 -16.48 82.91
CA LYS A 506 -66.74 -16.97 81.99
C LYS A 506 -66.56 -16.40 80.57
N SER A 507 -66.92 -17.22 79.59
CA SER A 507 -66.62 -17.11 78.15
C SER A 507 -67.53 -16.15 77.37
N LYS A 508 -67.02 -15.54 76.28
CA LYS A 508 -67.45 -15.80 74.88
C LYS A 508 -66.87 -14.82 73.84
N LYS A 509 -66.60 -15.43 72.69
CA LYS A 509 -66.73 -14.95 71.30
C LYS A 509 -65.69 -13.98 70.71
N HIS A 510 -64.83 -14.64 69.92
CA HIS A 510 -64.24 -14.21 68.66
C HIS A 510 -65.03 -13.11 67.90
N HIS A 511 -64.32 -12.04 67.57
CA HIS A 511 -64.47 -11.40 66.26
C HIS A 511 -63.09 -11.29 65.57
N ARG A 512 -62.98 -12.03 64.47
CA ARG A 512 -61.92 -11.96 63.46
C ARG A 512 -61.76 -10.51 62.96
N LYS A 513 -60.53 -9.99 62.96
CA LYS A 513 -60.04 -9.16 61.85
C LYS A 513 -58.61 -9.55 61.45
N ARG A 514 -58.59 -10.33 60.36
CA ARG A 514 -57.78 -10.16 59.15
C ARG A 514 -56.26 -10.01 59.34
N SER A 515 -55.63 -11.16 59.24
CA SER A 515 -54.30 -11.42 58.71
C SER A 515 -53.94 -10.53 57.52
N ARG A 516 -52.79 -9.86 57.61
CA ARG A 516 -52.04 -9.33 56.47
C ARG A 516 -50.79 -10.21 56.30
N SER A 517 -50.72 -10.80 55.12
CA SER A 517 -49.77 -11.81 54.68
C SER A 517 -48.36 -11.26 54.55
N ARG A 518 -47.38 -12.12 54.83
CA ARG A 518 -46.00 -12.00 54.36
C ARG A 518 -45.97 -12.22 52.85
N SER A 519 -45.32 -11.32 52.12
CA SER A 519 -44.63 -11.64 50.87
C SER A 519 -43.25 -10.99 50.92
N VAL A 520 -42.26 -11.81 50.62
CA VAL A 520 -40.83 -11.54 50.58
C VAL A 520 -40.53 -10.79 49.28
N SER A 521 -39.86 -9.64 49.39
CA SER A 521 -39.08 -9.00 48.30
C SER A 521 -37.88 -8.28 48.92
N PRO A 522 -36.75 -8.17 48.19
CA PRO A 522 -35.43 -8.13 48.78
C PRO A 522 -35.00 -6.71 49.17
N VAL A 523 -34.32 -6.62 50.31
CA VAL A 523 -33.53 -5.46 50.72
C VAL A 523 -32.31 -5.39 49.79
N GLN A 524 -32.25 -4.35 48.95
CA GLN A 524 -31.00 -3.88 48.37
C GLN A 524 -30.16 -3.27 49.49
N ASN A 525 -29.35 -4.10 50.13
CA ASN A 525 -28.11 -3.65 50.77
C ASN A 525 -27.09 -3.50 49.64
N CYS A 526 -26.86 -2.26 49.21
CA CYS A 526 -25.66 -1.92 48.46
C CYS A 526 -24.49 -1.87 49.46
N GLY A 527 -23.48 -2.69 49.22
CA GLY A 527 -22.43 -3.01 50.17
C GLY A 527 -21.48 -1.86 50.47
N MET A 528 -21.00 -1.84 51.71
CA MET A 528 -19.59 -1.60 51.97
C MET A 528 -18.96 -2.96 52.25
N LEU A 529 -17.86 -3.28 51.57
CA LEU A 529 -16.62 -3.75 52.18
C LEU A 529 -15.49 -3.78 51.12
N GLN A 530 -14.65 -2.75 51.18
CA GLN A 530 -13.18 -2.80 51.24
C GLN A 530 -12.42 -3.90 50.45
N PHE A 531 -11.51 -3.45 49.57
CA PHE A 531 -10.09 -3.86 49.45
C PHE A 531 -9.40 -2.82 48.53
N SER A 532 -8.66 -1.83 49.07
CA SER A 532 -7.20 -1.81 49.30
C SER A 532 -6.34 -2.20 48.08
N LEU A 533 -5.65 -1.21 47.48
CA LEU A 533 -4.19 -1.09 47.30
C LEU A 533 -3.89 0.04 46.30
N HIS A 534 -3.30 1.15 46.78
CA HIS A 534 -1.90 1.53 46.60
C HIS A 534 -1.50 1.90 45.16
N ASN A 535 -1.38 3.21 44.94
CA ASN A 535 -0.49 3.80 43.95
C ASN A 535 0.93 3.85 44.54
N HIS A 536 1.94 3.42 43.79
CA HIS A 536 3.29 3.96 43.91
C HIS A 536 4.06 3.88 42.58
N LEU A 537 4.45 5.07 42.13
CA LEU A 537 5.61 5.49 41.34
C LEU A 537 6.23 4.58 40.25
N SER A 538 6.29 5.18 39.05
CA SER A 538 7.49 5.53 38.25
C SER A 538 8.57 4.49 37.93
N SER A 539 8.93 4.52 36.64
CA SER A 539 10.23 4.22 36.02
C SER A 539 10.53 2.79 35.52
N ALA A 540 10.52 2.72 34.19
CA ALA A 540 11.49 2.08 33.30
C ALA A 540 11.56 0.54 33.23
N ILE A 541 11.99 0.11 32.02
CA ILE A 541 12.62 -1.16 31.64
C ILE A 541 11.75 -2.10 30.76
N THR A 542 11.97 -1.91 29.45
CA THR A 542 12.19 -2.88 28.35
C THR A 542 11.09 -3.83 27.85
N CYS A 543 10.97 -3.80 26.52
CA CYS A 543 10.62 -4.86 25.57
C CYS A 543 10.49 -6.28 26.12
N SER A 544 9.34 -6.92 25.87
CA SER A 544 9.23 -8.17 25.08
C SER A 544 7.78 -8.66 25.06
N ALA A 545 7.48 -9.48 24.04
CA ALA A 545 6.34 -10.39 23.94
C ALA A 545 5.00 -9.83 23.42
N LEU A 546 4.98 -9.66 22.10
CA LEU A 546 3.94 -10.23 21.24
C LEU A 546 3.53 -11.65 21.69
N SER A 547 2.23 -11.94 21.48
CA SER A 547 1.59 -13.25 21.41
C SER A 547 0.68 -13.59 22.59
N LEU A 548 -0.51 -14.07 22.22
CA LEU A 548 -1.62 -14.58 23.04
C LEU A 548 -2.65 -13.53 23.46
N LEU A 549 -3.68 -13.37 22.61
CA LEU A 549 -5.08 -13.59 22.99
C LEU A 549 -5.93 -13.73 21.71
N PHE A 550 -5.75 -14.88 21.05
CA PHE A 550 -6.73 -15.46 20.14
C PHE A 550 -7.65 -16.36 20.99
N GLN A 551 -8.96 -16.33 20.70
CA GLN A 551 -9.97 -17.33 21.10
C GLN A 551 -10.47 -17.32 22.57
N TYR A 552 -11.66 -16.73 22.79
CA TYR A 552 -12.92 -17.43 23.11
C TYR A 552 -13.98 -16.46 23.69
N ALA A 553 -15.04 -16.19 22.93
CA ALA A 553 -16.41 -16.06 23.45
C ALA A 553 -17.38 -15.88 22.27
N TYR A 554 -17.92 -17.00 21.81
CA TYR A 554 -19.00 -17.13 20.84
C TYR A 554 -20.35 -16.98 21.57
N SER A 555 -21.33 -16.40 20.87
CA SER A 555 -22.78 -16.39 21.16
C SER A 555 -23.34 -15.37 22.17
N PHE A 556 -23.83 -14.24 21.64
CA PHE A 556 -25.21 -13.84 21.93
C PHE A 556 -25.85 -13.15 20.71
N SER A 557 -26.98 -13.72 20.31
CA SER A 557 -27.90 -13.31 19.25
C SER A 557 -28.66 -12.02 19.59
N GLY A 558 -28.87 -11.15 18.60
CA GLY A 558 -29.77 -9.99 18.71
C GLY A 558 -29.80 -9.11 17.47
N GLY A 559 -30.71 -9.45 16.55
CA GLY A 559 -31.18 -8.78 15.33
C GLY A 559 -30.65 -7.39 14.95
N TRP A 560 -30.03 -7.34 13.77
CA TRP A 560 -30.14 -6.20 12.86
C TRP A 560 -30.86 -6.68 11.61
N ASP A 561 -32.07 -6.18 11.46
CA ASP A 561 -32.94 -6.37 10.31
C ASP A 561 -32.44 -5.44 9.20
N THR A 562 -31.72 -5.99 8.23
CA THR A 562 -31.43 -5.33 6.94
C THR A 562 -32.35 -5.93 5.89
N SER A 563 -33.65 -5.72 6.05
CA SER A 563 -34.63 -5.99 5.01
C SER A 563 -34.53 -4.90 3.92
N GLY A 564 -33.62 -5.13 2.97
CA GLY A 564 -33.43 -4.33 1.77
C GLY A 564 -32.77 -5.20 0.70
N SER A 565 -33.51 -6.23 0.30
CA SER A 565 -33.24 -7.23 -0.76
C SER A 565 -32.08 -6.91 -1.71
N GLU A 566 -30.88 -7.34 -1.37
CA GLU A 566 -29.89 -7.73 -2.36
C GLU A 566 -30.29 -9.13 -2.84
N LEU A 567 -30.71 -9.23 -4.11
CA LEU A 567 -30.95 -10.52 -4.73
C LEU A 567 -29.64 -11.30 -4.73
N SER A 568 -29.68 -12.53 -4.25
CA SER A 568 -28.50 -13.39 -4.26
C SER A 568 -28.01 -13.58 -5.71
N GLU A 569 -26.70 -13.77 -5.89
CA GLU A 569 -26.09 -14.01 -7.20
C GLU A 569 -26.79 -15.15 -7.97
N GLY A 570 -27.33 -16.15 -7.25
CA GLY A 570 -28.15 -17.22 -7.84
C GLY A 570 -29.55 -16.78 -8.32
N GLU A 571 -30.14 -15.74 -7.74
CA GLU A 571 -31.41 -15.15 -8.20
C GLU A 571 -31.22 -14.22 -9.41
N LEU A 572 -30.08 -13.53 -9.47
CA LEU A 572 -29.65 -12.76 -10.64
C LEU A 572 -29.41 -13.68 -11.85
N GLU A 573 -28.73 -14.80 -11.64
CA GLU A 573 -28.49 -15.81 -12.69
C GLU A 573 -29.81 -16.43 -13.19
N LYS A 574 -30.77 -16.63 -12.29
CA LYS A 574 -32.12 -17.09 -12.64
C LYS A 574 -32.87 -16.08 -13.52
N ARG A 575 -32.84 -14.79 -13.15
CA ARG A 575 -33.42 -13.71 -13.97
C ARG A 575 -32.74 -13.56 -15.31
N ARG A 576 -31.42 -13.75 -15.37
CA ARG A 576 -30.63 -13.73 -16.61
C ARG A 576 -31.06 -14.85 -17.57
N ARG A 577 -31.28 -16.07 -17.05
CA ARG A 577 -31.84 -17.17 -17.85
C ARG A 577 -33.25 -16.89 -18.35
N THR A 578 -34.12 -16.35 -17.49
CA THR A 578 -35.51 -16.04 -17.88
C THR A 578 -35.58 -14.95 -18.95
N LEU A 579 -34.67 -13.97 -18.91
CA LEU A 579 -34.57 -12.94 -19.94
C LEU A 579 -34.02 -13.49 -21.26
N LEU A 580 -33.07 -14.44 -21.21
CA LEU A 580 -32.57 -15.13 -22.41
C LEU A 580 -33.66 -15.99 -23.06
N GLU A 581 -34.47 -16.71 -22.27
CA GLU A 581 -35.62 -17.47 -22.79
C GLU A 581 -36.71 -16.57 -23.42
N GLN A 582 -36.83 -15.31 -22.99
CA GLN A 582 -37.76 -14.35 -23.59
C GLN A 582 -37.25 -13.72 -24.89
N LEU A 583 -35.93 -13.77 -25.15
CA LEU A 583 -35.30 -13.24 -26.36
C LEU A 583 -35.21 -14.28 -27.49
N ASP A 584 -35.32 -15.58 -27.16
CA ASP A 584 -35.31 -16.70 -28.12
C ASP A 584 -36.72 -17.19 -28.53
N ALA A 585 -37.79 -16.50 -28.12
CA ALA A 585 -39.14 -16.80 -28.61
C ALA A 585 -39.35 -16.21 -30.02
N PRO A 586 -39.83 -17.00 -31.00
CA PRO A 586 -39.92 -16.59 -32.41
C PRO A 586 -40.94 -15.47 -32.68
#